data_AF-S0JMZ5-F1
#
_entry.id   AF-S0JMZ5-F1
#
_cell.length_a   1.000
_cell.length_b   1.000
_cell.length_c   1.000
_cell.angle_alpha   90.00
_cell.angle_beta   90.00
_cell.angle_gamma   90.00
#
_symmetry.space_group_name_H-M   'P 1'
#
loop_
_entity.id
_entity.type
_entity.pdbx_description
1 polymer ?
#
loop_
_entity_poly.entity_id
_entity_poly.type
_entity_poly.pdbx_seq_one_letter_code
_entity_poly.pdbx_strand_id
1 'polypeptide(L)'
;MYINFLLAGLAWAAINVNSLPMILEMSDSKNIGKYTGLYFTFALLAQIIPPILSGILFDYLGYKILFPYVTFFAFLAFITMSQVKHGDSLPASKE
;
A
#
# COMPACT_ATOMS: atom_id res chain seq x y z
N MET A 1 -1.98 -0.67 24.34
CA MET A 1 -3.06 -0.32 23.39
C MET A 1 -2.73 0.96 22.61
N TYR A 2 -2.46 2.10 23.26
CA TYR A 2 -2.10 3.36 22.57
C TYR A 2 -0.85 3.30 21.70
N ILE A 3 0.18 2.55 22.12
CA ILE A 3 1.43 2.39 21.36
C ILE A 3 1.17 1.73 19.99
N ASN A 4 0.29 0.74 19.90
CA ASN A 4 -0.05 0.09 18.64
C ASN A 4 -0.76 1.05 17.68
N PHE A 5 -1.68 1.87 18.18
CA PHE A 5 -2.35 2.89 17.36
C PHE A 5 -1.37 3.97 16.88
N LEU A 6 -0.40 4.34 17.71
CA LEU A 6 0.62 5.32 17.36
C LEU A 6 1.56 4.78 16.27
N LEU A 7 2.03 3.52 16.41
CA LEU A 7 2.83 2.86 15.39
C LEU A 7 2.07 2.64 14.09
N ALA A 8 0.80 2.20 14.16
CA ALA A 8 -0.04 2.01 12.98
C ALA A 8 -0.32 3.34 12.26
N GLY A 9 -0.57 4.43 13.02
CA GLY A 9 -0.77 5.76 12.46
C GLY A 9 0.48 6.30 11.77
N LEU A 10 1.66 6.16 12.40
CA LEU A 10 2.93 6.56 11.81
C LEU A 10 3.25 5.76 10.54
N ALA A 11 3.05 4.44 10.57
CA ALA A 11 3.25 3.57 9.41
C ALA A 11 2.30 3.95 8.26
N TRP A 12 1.03 4.20 8.55
CA TRP A 12 0.04 4.60 7.57
C TRP A 12 0.36 5.97 6.93
N ALA A 13 0.78 6.93 7.74
CA ALA A 13 1.19 8.25 7.26
C ALA A 13 2.41 8.12 6.33
N ALA A 14 3.43 7.37 6.74
CA ALA A 14 4.64 7.15 5.94
C ALA A 14 4.33 6.53 4.57
N ILE A 15 3.42 5.56 4.50
CA ILE A 15 3.02 4.94 3.23
C ILE A 15 2.29 5.94 2.34
N ASN A 16 1.30 6.67 2.87
CA ASN A 16 0.50 7.57 2.04
C ASN A 16 1.29 8.76 1.49
N VAL A 17 2.22 9.33 2.28
CA VAL A 17 3.01 10.48 1.81
C VAL A 17 4.07 10.09 0.77
N ASN A 18 4.61 8.87 0.82
CA ASN A 18 5.67 8.42 -0.09
C ASN A 18 5.17 7.65 -1.32
N SER A 19 3.97 7.08 -1.29
CA SER A 19 3.45 6.24 -2.40
C SER A 19 3.27 7.02 -3.71
N LEU A 20 2.76 8.25 -3.63
CA LEU A 20 2.54 9.11 -4.81
C LEU A 20 3.85 9.60 -5.43
N PRO A 21 4.79 10.19 -4.67
CA PRO A 21 6.12 10.56 -5.19
C PRO A 21 6.84 9.38 -5.83
N MET A 22 6.84 8.21 -5.19
CA MET A 22 7.52 7.01 -5.69
C MET A 22 7.05 6.61 -7.10
N ILE A 23 5.74 6.64 -7.36
CA ILE A 23 5.20 6.28 -8.67
C ILE A 23 5.47 7.35 -9.72
N LEU A 24 5.45 8.62 -9.32
CA LEU A 24 5.78 9.74 -10.20
C LEU A 24 7.26 9.70 -10.61
N GLU A 25 8.16 9.41 -9.67
CA GLU A 25 9.61 9.25 -9.92
C GLU A 25 9.92 8.04 -10.81
N MET A 26 9.15 6.96 -10.71
CA MET A 26 9.27 5.79 -11.59
C MET A 26 8.67 5.99 -13.00
N SER A 27 8.02 7.14 -13.26
CA SER A 27 7.33 7.39 -14.53
C SER A 27 8.06 8.42 -15.40
N ASP A 28 8.36 8.05 -16.66
CA ASP A 28 8.84 9.01 -17.66
C ASP A 28 7.82 10.14 -17.87
N SER A 29 8.30 11.37 -18.11
CA SER A 29 7.47 12.58 -18.25
C SER A 29 6.32 12.46 -19.26
N LYS A 30 6.46 11.55 -20.24
CA LYS A 30 5.46 11.26 -21.28
C LYS A 30 4.33 10.31 -20.82
N ASN A 31 4.51 9.57 -19.73
CA ASN A 31 3.58 8.53 -19.25
C ASN A 31 2.99 8.82 -17.86
N ILE A 32 3.30 9.96 -17.24
CA ILE A 32 2.83 10.35 -15.90
C ILE A 32 1.31 10.14 -15.72
N GLY A 33 0.50 10.52 -16.72
CA GLY A 33 -0.95 10.37 -16.66
C GLY A 33 -1.43 8.90 -16.59
N LYS A 34 -0.73 7.98 -17.26
CA LYS A 34 -1.05 6.55 -17.25
C LYS A 34 -0.69 5.90 -15.91
N TYR A 35 0.49 6.22 -15.37
CA TYR A 35 0.94 5.70 -14.07
C TYR A 35 0.11 6.26 -12.90
N THR A 36 -0.27 7.54 -12.98
CA THR A 36 -1.17 8.16 -11.99
C THR A 36 -2.56 7.54 -12.03
N GLY A 37 -3.12 7.35 -13.23
CA GLY A 37 -4.41 6.67 -13.39
C GLY A 37 -4.39 5.23 -12.87
N LEU A 38 -3.30 4.50 -13.14
CA LEU A 38 -3.11 3.14 -12.64
C LEU A 38 -3.02 3.12 -11.10
N TYR A 39 -2.26 4.04 -10.51
CA TYR A 39 -2.18 4.20 -9.05
C TYR A 39 -3.55 4.40 -8.42
N PHE A 40 -4.31 5.39 -8.89
CA PHE A 40 -5.64 5.65 -8.33
C PHE A 40 -6.60 4.50 -8.56
N THR A 41 -6.53 3.82 -9.70
CA THR A 41 -7.35 2.62 -9.97
C THR A 41 -7.08 1.54 -8.91
N PHE A 42 -5.82 1.20 -8.68
CA PHE A 42 -5.45 0.20 -7.67
C PHE A 42 -5.71 0.68 -6.24
N ALA A 43 -5.49 1.96 -5.92
CA ALA A 43 -5.76 2.53 -4.61
C ALA A 43 -7.25 2.52 -4.27
N LEU A 44 -8.12 2.75 -5.26
CA LEU A 44 -9.57 2.64 -5.09
C LEU A 44 -10.01 1.18 -4.93
N LEU A 45 -9.45 0.27 -5.74
CA LEU A 45 -9.71 -1.17 -5.59
C LEU A 45 -9.27 -1.69 -4.21
N ALA A 46 -8.12 -1.25 -3.72
CA ALA A 46 -7.61 -1.60 -2.40
C ALA A 46 -8.49 -1.07 -1.26
N GLN A 47 -9.32 -0.05 -1.49
CA GLN A 47 -10.30 0.42 -0.49
C GLN A 47 -11.60 -0.40 -0.52
N ILE A 48 -11.98 -0.91 -1.69
CA ILE A 48 -13.27 -1.62 -1.89
C ILE A 48 -13.15 -3.12 -1.63
N ILE A 49 -12.05 -3.76 -2.07
CA ILE A 49 -11.89 -5.22 -2.02
C ILE A 49 -11.77 -5.76 -0.58
N PRO A 50 -10.95 -5.18 0.33
CA PRO A 50 -10.74 -5.77 1.65
C PRO A 50 -11.99 -5.85 2.54
N PRO A 51 -12.89 -4.86 2.59
CA PRO A 51 -14.16 -4.98 3.33
C PRO A 51 -15.03 -6.13 2.83
N ILE A 52 -15.13 -6.31 1.50
CA ILE A 52 -15.93 -7.39 0.90
C ILE A 52 -15.30 -8.75 1.22
N LEU A 53 -13.99 -8.87 1.01
CA LEU A 53 -13.26 -10.11 1.24
C LEU A 53 -13.25 -10.50 2.71
N SER A 54 -13.01 -9.53 3.60
CA SER A 54 -13.05 -9.74 5.05
C SER A 54 -14.45 -10.08 5.55
N GLY A 55 -15.50 -9.44 5.02
CA GLY A 55 -16.89 -9.77 5.34
C GLY A 55 -17.24 -11.23 5.04
N ILE A 56 -16.93 -11.69 3.81
CA ILE A 56 -17.12 -13.09 3.43
C ILE A 56 -16.31 -14.01 4.35
N LEU A 57 -15.04 -13.69 4.61
CA LEU A 57 -14.18 -14.53 5.44
C LEU A 57 -14.67 -14.61 6.90
N PHE A 58 -15.23 -13.52 7.44
CA PHE A 58 -15.82 -13.50 8.77
C PHE A 58 -17.13 -14.29 8.84
N ASP A 59 -17.95 -14.30 7.79
CA ASP A 59 -19.17 -15.09 7.74
C ASP A 59 -18.90 -16.60 7.76
N TYR A 60 -17.83 -17.06 7.10
CA TYR A 60 -17.48 -18.49 7.05
C TYR A 60 -16.62 -18.99 8.22
N LEU A 61 -15.68 -18.16 8.73
CA LEU A 61 -14.66 -18.60 9.70
C LEU A 61 -14.74 -17.89 11.06
N GLY A 62 -15.66 -16.92 11.20
CA GLY A 62 -15.81 -16.11 12.41
C GLY A 62 -14.64 -15.16 12.69
N TYR A 63 -14.74 -14.39 13.77
CA TYR A 63 -13.78 -13.34 14.14
C TYR A 63 -12.34 -13.82 14.45
N LYS A 64 -12.12 -15.13 14.62
CA LYS A 64 -10.78 -15.68 14.91
C LYS A 64 -9.83 -15.58 13.70
N ILE A 65 -10.37 -15.45 12.49
CA ILE A 65 -9.57 -15.32 11.25
C ILE A 65 -8.95 -13.91 11.09
N LEU A 66 -9.35 -12.94 11.91
CA LEU A 66 -8.97 -11.53 11.76
C LEU A 66 -7.45 -11.32 11.88
N PHE A 67 -6.81 -11.95 12.86
CA PHE A 67 -5.35 -11.91 13.03
C PHE A 67 -4.57 -12.63 11.91
N PRO A 68 -4.86 -13.89 11.55
CA PRO A 68 -4.13 -14.57 10.46
C PRO A 68 -4.37 -13.91 9.10
N TYR A 69 -5.56 -13.35 8.84
CA TYR A 69 -5.85 -12.57 7.62
C TYR A 69 -4.93 -11.35 7.52
N VAL A 70 -4.90 -10.49 8.54
CA VAL A 70 -4.07 -9.27 8.53
C VAL A 70 -2.58 -9.63 8.45
N THR A 71 -2.16 -10.68 9.15
CA THR A 71 -0.76 -11.16 9.10
C THR A 71 -0.36 -11.62 7.69
N PHE A 72 -1.24 -12.34 7.00
CA PHE A 72 -1.01 -12.79 5.63
C PHE A 72 -0.87 -11.61 4.66
N PHE A 73 -1.77 -10.62 4.72
CA PHE A 73 -1.70 -9.43 3.87
C PHE A 73 -0.50 -8.55 4.19
N ALA A 74 -0.14 -8.39 5.47
CA ALA A 74 1.05 -7.65 5.88
C ALA A 74 2.34 -8.34 5.41
N PHE A 75 2.39 -9.68 5.48
CA PHE A 75 3.52 -10.45 4.96
C PHE A 75 3.64 -10.32 3.43
N LEU A 76 2.52 -10.36 2.71
CA LEU A 76 2.51 -10.16 1.26
C LEU A 76 2.98 -8.75 0.88
N ALA A 77 2.53 -7.72 1.61
CA ALA A 77 2.99 -6.35 1.43
C ALA A 77 4.49 -6.19 1.72
N PHE A 78 5.00 -6.91 2.73
CA PHE A 78 6.42 -6.94 3.03
C PHE A 78 7.22 -7.56 1.88
N ILE A 79 6.74 -8.67 1.31
CA ILE A 79 7.38 -9.30 0.15
C ILE A 79 7.39 -8.34 -1.04
N THR A 80 6.26 -7.74 -1.40
CA THR A 80 6.19 -6.84 -2.55
C THR A 80 7.06 -5.60 -2.37
N MET A 81 7.07 -5.00 -1.18
CA MET A 81 7.97 -3.88 -0.86
C MET A 81 9.45 -4.30 -0.89
N SER A 82 9.80 -5.51 -0.47
CA SER A 82 11.18 -6.02 -0.56
C SER A 82 11.67 -6.24 -2.00
N GLN A 83 10.73 -6.40 -2.95
CA GLN A 83 11.02 -6.54 -4.37
C GLN A 83 11.10 -5.19 -5.10
N VAL A 84 10.72 -4.09 -4.45
CA VAL A 84 10.94 -2.73 -4.98
C VAL A 84 12.43 -2.41 -4.86
N LYS A 85 13.18 -2.77 -5.91
CA LYS A 85 14.63 -2.55 -6.01
C LYS A 85 15.04 -1.28 -6.78
N HIS A 86 14.11 -0.36 -7.06
CA HIS A 86 14.43 0.89 -7.75
C HIS A 86 14.39 2.09 -6.79
N GLY A 87 15.58 2.49 -6.32
CA GLY A 87 15.97 3.90 -6.41
C GLY A 87 15.89 4.76 -5.16
N ASP A 88 16.41 4.30 -4.02
CA ASP A 88 16.85 5.20 -2.93
C ASP A 88 18.19 5.90 -3.31
N SER A 89 18.25 6.51 -4.50
CA SER A 89 19.47 7.18 -4.99
C SER A 89 19.17 8.46 -5.76
N LEU A 90 19.22 9.55 -4.99
CA LEU A 90 19.59 10.92 -5.35
C LEU A 90 18.54 11.78 -6.10
N PRO A 91 18.43 13.07 -5.72
CA PRO A 91 17.63 14.04 -6.45
C PRO A 91 18.30 14.27 -7.80
N ALA A 92 17.77 13.70 -8.88
CA ALA A 92 18.16 14.09 -10.22
C ALA A 92 17.46 15.43 -10.54
N SER A 93 18.24 16.49 -10.36
CA SER A 93 18.16 17.81 -11.01
C SER A 93 16.78 18.29 -11.49
N LYS A 94 16.32 19.38 -10.86
CA LYS A 94 15.48 20.37 -11.55
C LYS A 94 16.15 20.76 -12.88
N GLU A 95 15.43 20.62 -13.98
CA GLU A 95 15.46 21.57 -15.11
C GLU A 95 14.02 21.87 -15.53
#